data_AF-A0A943XTN2-F1
#
_entry.id   AF-A0A943XTN2-F1
#
_cell.length_a   1.000
_cell.length_b   1.000
_cell.length_c   1.000
_cell.angle_alpha   90.00
_cell.angle_beta   90.00
_cell.angle_gamma   90.00
#
_symmetry.space_group_name_H-M   'P 1'
#
loop_
_entity.id
_entity.type
_entity.pdbx_description
1 polymer ?
#
loop_
_entity_poly.entity_id
_entity_poly.type
_entity_poly.pdbx_seq_one_letter_code
_entity_poly.pdbx_strand_id
1 'polypeptide(L)'
;MLKKLLKEQIWAILIYLAMMIFSGWILMAYHMGTQALIFFESCFFVCGVACLLIYLLPRHRFYQEAIRAEKELEEKYMLYDVLEPPGFLEGQILCSLMEEAGRSMKQQVSAYERASREYREYIEAWVHEVKTPIASGKLLAENNPSEQMDAMASELTLIHGV
;
A
#
# COMPACT_ATOMS: atom_id res chain seq x y z
N MET A 1 7.09 -3.44 -18.84
CA MET A 1 6.96 -4.52 -17.85
C MET A 1 7.16 -5.89 -18.48
N LEU A 2 6.44 -6.21 -19.55
CA LEU A 2 6.60 -7.47 -20.31
C LEU A 2 8.06 -7.78 -20.68
N LYS A 3 8.83 -6.78 -21.17
CA LYS A 3 10.27 -6.93 -21.47
C LYS A 3 11.12 -7.32 -20.26
N LYS A 4 10.76 -6.87 -19.04
CA LYS A 4 11.49 -7.21 -17.81
C LYS A 4 11.19 -8.66 -17.40
N LEU A 5 9.92 -9.07 -17.43
CA LEU A 5 9.51 -10.45 -17.16
C LEU A 5 10.14 -11.45 -18.16
N LEU A 6 10.20 -11.08 -19.45
CA LEU A 6 10.89 -11.89 -20.46
C LEU A 6 12.40 -12.00 -20.18
N LYS A 7 13.04 -10.93 -19.71
CA LYS A 7 14.47 -10.94 -19.36
C LYS A 7 14.76 -11.84 -18.17
N GLU A 8 13.86 -11.89 -17.18
CA GLU A 8 13.98 -12.81 -16.03
C GLU A 8 13.93 -14.28 -16.47
N GLN A 9 13.17 -14.58 -17.53
CA GLN A 9 13.02 -15.93 -18.07
C GLN A 9 14.00 -16.25 -19.22
N ILE A 10 15.02 -15.43 -19.45
CA ILE A 10 15.92 -15.61 -20.60
C ILE A 10 16.64 -16.95 -20.58
N TRP A 11 17.06 -17.43 -19.41
CA TRP A 11 17.70 -18.74 -19.26
C TRP A 11 16.75 -19.89 -19.54
N ALA A 12 15.51 -19.82 -19.07
CA ALA A 12 14.49 -20.83 -19.36
C ALA A 12 14.19 -20.90 -20.86
N ILE A 13 14.09 -19.75 -21.53
CA ILE A 13 13.90 -19.66 -22.99
C ILE A 13 15.11 -20.26 -23.73
N LEU A 14 16.33 -19.94 -23.30
CA LEU A 14 17.56 -20.48 -23.91
C LEU A 14 17.65 -22.01 -23.75
N ILE A 15 17.35 -22.54 -22.56
CA ILE A 15 17.32 -23.98 -22.32
C ILE A 15 16.26 -24.65 -23.20
N TYR A 16 15.06 -24.07 -23.28
CA TYR A 16 13.99 -24.58 -24.13
C TYR A 16 14.38 -24.62 -25.62
N LEU A 17 15.00 -23.55 -26.14
CA LEU A 17 15.50 -23.50 -27.51
C LEU A 17 16.61 -24.54 -27.74
N ALA A 18 17.52 -24.73 -26.79
CA ALA A 18 18.55 -25.76 -26.87
C ALA A 18 17.94 -27.16 -26.91
N MET A 19 16.89 -27.42 -26.12
CA MET A 19 16.15 -28.68 -26.16
C MET A 19 15.46 -28.92 -27.50
N MET A 20 14.86 -27.89 -28.12
CA MET A 20 14.27 -28.04 -29.47
C MET A 20 15.33 -28.33 -30.54
N ILE A 21 16.48 -27.66 -30.50
CA ILE A 21 17.58 -27.94 -31.44
C ILE A 21 18.07 -29.38 -31.26
N PHE A 22 18.21 -29.82 -30.01
CA PHE A 22 18.64 -31.18 -29.70
C PHE A 22 17.61 -32.23 -30.15
N SER A 23 16.30 -32.00 -29.96
CA SER A 23 15.27 -32.91 -30.46
C SER A 23 15.27 -32.99 -31.98
N GLY A 24 15.38 -31.85 -32.67
CA GLY A 24 15.47 -31.81 -34.13
C GLY A 24 16.69 -32.58 -34.65
N TRP A 25 17.83 -32.46 -33.97
CA TRP A 25 19.05 -33.17 -34.34
C TRP A 25 18.91 -34.70 -34.18
N ILE A 26 18.28 -35.15 -33.09
CA ILE A 26 17.96 -36.57 -32.88
C ILE A 26 17.04 -37.10 -33.99
N LEU A 27 15.94 -36.38 -34.28
CA LEU A 27 14.98 -36.81 -35.29
C LEU A 27 15.60 -36.93 -36.69
N MET A 28 16.56 -36.04 -37.00
CA MET A 28 17.34 -36.11 -38.24
C MET A 28 18.26 -37.34 -38.26
N ALA A 29 18.91 -37.69 -37.13
CA ALA A 29 19.77 -38.86 -37.02
C ALA A 29 19.02 -40.19 -37.23
N TYR A 30 17.73 -40.24 -36.89
CA TYR A 30 16.85 -41.39 -37.15
C TYR A 30 16.31 -41.46 -38.59
N HIS A 31 16.72 -40.55 -39.48
CA HIS A 31 16.23 -40.46 -40.86
C HIS A 31 14.70 -40.39 -40.97
N MET A 32 14.03 -39.75 -40.00
CA MET A 32 12.59 -39.54 -40.09
C MET A 32 12.25 -38.63 -41.27
N GLY A 33 11.07 -38.87 -41.89
CA GLY A 33 10.58 -38.03 -42.98
C GLY A 33 10.47 -36.56 -42.56
N THR A 34 10.84 -35.65 -43.47
CA THR A 34 10.85 -34.19 -43.21
C THR A 34 9.49 -33.65 -42.75
N GLN A 35 8.39 -34.25 -43.22
CA GLN A 35 7.04 -33.92 -42.76
C GLN A 35 6.82 -34.22 -41.27
N ALA A 36 7.34 -35.34 -40.78
CA ALA A 36 7.24 -35.70 -39.37
C ALA A 36 8.07 -34.74 -38.49
N LEU A 37 9.28 -34.38 -38.93
CA LEU A 37 10.14 -33.43 -38.23
C LEU A 37 9.44 -32.08 -38.04
N ILE A 38 8.87 -31.51 -39.11
CA ILE A 38 8.16 -30.22 -39.05
C ILE A 38 6.95 -30.31 -38.11
N PHE A 39 6.18 -31.42 -38.16
CA PHE A 39 5.03 -31.60 -37.29
C PHE A 39 5.43 -31.65 -35.81
N PHE A 40 6.43 -32.44 -35.45
CA PHE A 40 6.90 -32.54 -34.06
C PHE A 40 7.46 -31.22 -33.53
N GLU A 41 8.34 -30.56 -34.29
CA GLU A 41 8.94 -29.29 -33.88
C GLU A 41 7.90 -28.16 -33.76
N SER A 42 6.92 -28.11 -34.66
CA SER A 42 5.83 -27.13 -34.57
C SER A 42 4.92 -27.38 -33.35
N CYS A 43 4.62 -28.64 -33.04
CA CYS A 43 3.84 -28.99 -31.86
C CYS A 43 4.59 -28.61 -30.56
N PHE A 44 5.89 -28.92 -30.48
CA PHE A 44 6.75 -28.48 -29.39
C PHE A 44 6.71 -26.95 -29.26
N PHE A 45 7.00 -26.22 -30.33
CA PHE A 45 6.99 -24.76 -30.34
C PHE A 45 5.68 -24.17 -29.80
N VAL A 46 4.53 -24.67 -30.25
CA VAL A 46 3.21 -24.23 -29.76
C VAL A 46 3.06 -24.49 -28.27
N CYS A 47 3.45 -25.67 -27.78
CA CYS A 47 3.43 -25.99 -26.35
C CYS A 47 4.34 -25.06 -25.53
N GLY A 48 5.57 -24.78 -26.02
CA GLY A 48 6.49 -23.87 -25.36
C GLY A 48 5.93 -22.45 -25.26
N VAL A 49 5.35 -21.93 -26.35
CA VAL A 49 4.70 -20.62 -26.36
C VAL A 49 3.49 -20.60 -25.42
N ALA A 50 2.65 -21.64 -25.43
CA ALA A 50 1.49 -21.74 -24.55
C ALA A 50 1.90 -21.72 -23.06
N CYS A 51 2.90 -22.52 -22.67
CA CYS A 51 3.45 -22.53 -21.32
C CYS A 51 3.97 -21.14 -20.90
N LEU A 52 4.70 -20.46 -21.79
CA LEU A 52 5.22 -19.13 -21.55
C LEU A 52 4.09 -18.09 -21.38
N LEU A 53 3.02 -18.18 -22.17
CA LEU A 53 1.84 -17.32 -22.04
C LEU A 53 1.08 -17.56 -20.73
N ILE A 54 0.85 -18.81 -20.36
CA ILE A 54 0.21 -19.18 -19.08
C ILE A 54 1.02 -18.63 -17.90
N TYR A 55 2.35 -18.65 -17.99
CA TYR A 55 3.24 -18.11 -16.96
C TYR A 55 3.23 -16.56 -16.91
N LEU A 56 3.27 -15.89 -18.06
CA LEU A 56 3.47 -14.44 -18.15
C LEU A 56 2.18 -13.62 -18.03
N LEU A 57 1.05 -14.10 -18.58
CA LEU A 57 -0.17 -13.32 -18.64
C LEU A 57 -0.73 -12.96 -17.26
N PRO A 58 -0.90 -13.90 -16.30
CA PRO A 58 -1.42 -13.57 -14.98
C PRO A 58 -0.50 -12.61 -14.22
N ARG A 59 0.82 -12.83 -14.30
CA ARG A 59 1.83 -11.95 -13.68
C ARG A 59 1.75 -10.54 -14.25
N HIS A 60 1.72 -10.42 -15.57
CA HIS A 60 1.64 -9.12 -16.22
C HIS A 60 0.37 -8.35 -15.84
N ARG A 61 -0.77 -9.03 -15.76
CA ARG A 61 -2.04 -8.42 -15.32
C ARG A 61 -1.96 -7.94 -13.88
N PHE A 62 -1.58 -8.83 -12.96
CA PHE A 62 -1.44 -8.51 -11.54
C PHE A 62 -0.53 -7.31 -11.29
N TYR A 63 0.66 -7.29 -11.91
CA TYR A 63 1.57 -6.16 -11.70
C TYR A 63 1.07 -4.85 -12.32
N GLN A 64 0.31 -4.91 -13.42
CA GLN A 64 -0.32 -3.71 -13.96
C GLN A 64 -1.44 -3.20 -13.07
N GLU A 65 -2.26 -4.09 -12.52
CA GLU A 65 -3.31 -3.76 -11.56
C GLU A 65 -2.72 -3.13 -10.29
N ALA A 66 -1.67 -3.72 -9.72
CA ALA A 66 -0.94 -3.15 -8.59
C ALA A 66 -0.42 -1.73 -8.87
N ILE A 67 0.18 -1.49 -10.03
CA ILE A 67 0.68 -0.15 -10.40
C ILE A 67 -0.46 0.84 -10.65
N ARG A 68 -1.60 0.39 -11.18
CA ARG A 68 -2.76 1.26 -11.40
C ARG A 68 -3.40 1.64 -10.08
N ALA A 69 -3.67 0.65 -9.23
CA ALA A 69 -4.22 0.87 -7.90
C ALA A 69 -3.32 1.83 -7.09
N GLU A 70 -2.00 1.63 -7.09
CA GLU A 70 -1.07 2.53 -6.38
C GLU A 70 -1.19 4.00 -6.81
N LYS A 71 -1.52 4.27 -8.07
CA LYS A 71 -1.67 5.63 -8.59
C LYS A 71 -3.03 6.26 -8.27
N GLU A 72 -4.06 5.44 -8.13
CA GLU A 72 -5.43 5.88 -7.85
C GLU A 72 -5.70 6.06 -6.35
N LEU A 73 -4.96 5.32 -5.51
CA LEU A 73 -5.06 5.42 -4.05
C LEU A 73 -4.36 6.67 -3.52
N GLU A 74 -5.10 7.48 -2.75
CA GLU A 74 -4.53 8.58 -1.96
C GLU A 74 -3.59 8.03 -0.86
N GLU A 75 -4.08 7.04 -0.11
CA GLU A 75 -3.34 6.39 0.97
C GLU A 75 -2.76 5.04 0.53
N LYS A 76 -1.48 5.06 0.14
CA LYS A 76 -0.80 3.90 -0.46
C LYS A 76 -0.75 2.66 0.44
N TYR A 77 -0.82 2.85 1.76
CA TYR A 77 -0.84 1.72 2.69
C TYR A 77 -2.14 0.91 2.61
N MET A 78 -3.18 1.39 1.91
CA MET A 78 -4.42 0.63 1.64
C MET A 78 -4.35 -0.19 0.35
N LEU A 79 -3.20 -0.21 -0.34
CA LEU A 79 -3.06 -0.95 -1.60
C LEU A 79 -3.38 -2.44 -1.48
N TYR A 80 -3.18 -3.03 -0.29
CA TYR A 80 -3.54 -4.42 -0.01
C TYR A 80 -5.05 -4.68 0.05
N ASP A 81 -5.86 -3.66 0.38
CA ASP A 81 -7.33 -3.79 0.47
C ASP A 81 -7.97 -3.86 -0.93
N VAL A 82 -7.27 -3.35 -1.96
CA VAL A 82 -7.76 -3.26 -3.35
C VAL A 82 -7.24 -4.39 -4.22
N LEU A 83 -6.08 -4.96 -3.90
CA LEU A 83 -5.46 -6.00 -4.73
C LEU A 83 -6.00 -7.38 -4.42
N GLU A 84 -6.47 -8.07 -5.47
CA GLU A 84 -6.79 -9.49 -5.38
C GLU A 84 -5.52 -10.35 -5.43
N PRO A 85 -5.36 -11.33 -4.53
CA PRO A 85 -4.19 -12.20 -4.51
C PRO A 85 -4.16 -13.10 -5.75
N PRO A 86 -3.04 -13.15 -6.50
CA PRO A 86 -2.98 -13.90 -7.74
C PRO A 86 -2.74 -15.40 -7.47
N GLY A 87 -2.93 -16.23 -8.51
CA GLY A 87 -2.76 -17.69 -8.41
C GLY A 87 -1.31 -18.19 -8.30
N PHE A 88 -0.29 -17.32 -8.32
CA PHE A 88 1.11 -17.70 -8.19
C PHE A 88 1.66 -17.33 -6.81
N LEU A 89 2.51 -18.20 -6.27
CA LEU A 89 2.99 -18.13 -4.88
C LEU A 89 3.69 -16.81 -4.56
N GLU A 90 4.55 -16.31 -5.45
CA GLU A 90 5.28 -15.08 -5.19
C GLU A 90 4.35 -13.87 -4.99
N GLY A 91 3.22 -13.84 -5.72
CA GLY A 91 2.24 -12.77 -5.61
C GLY A 91 1.39 -12.88 -4.35
N GLN A 92 1.06 -14.10 -3.91
CA GLN A 92 0.37 -14.32 -2.64
C GLN A 92 1.21 -13.86 -1.45
N ILE A 93 2.50 -14.23 -1.44
CA ILE A 93 3.45 -13.78 -0.42
C ILE A 93 3.58 -12.26 -0.43
N LEU A 94 3.66 -11.65 -1.62
CA LEU A 94 3.72 -10.20 -1.73
C LEU A 94 2.47 -9.53 -1.15
N CYS A 95 1.27 -10.01 -1.51
CA CYS A 95 0.02 -9.50 -0.96
C CYS A 95 -0.02 -9.63 0.57
N SER A 96 0.38 -10.77 1.15
CA SER A 96 0.38 -10.94 2.61
C SER A 96 1.35 -9.98 3.32
N LEU A 97 2.53 -9.76 2.75
CA LEU A 97 3.51 -8.82 3.32
C LEU A 97 3.00 -7.38 3.23
N MET A 98 2.36 -7.02 2.12
CA MET A 98 1.74 -5.70 1.95
C MET A 98 0.57 -5.50 2.91
N GLU A 99 -0.22 -6.54 3.16
CA GLU A 99 -1.33 -6.52 4.12
C GLU A 99 -0.84 -6.24 5.54
N GLU A 100 0.22 -6.92 5.97
CA GLU A 100 0.83 -6.70 7.29
C GLU A 100 1.44 -5.31 7.42
N ALA A 101 2.24 -4.88 6.43
CA ALA A 101 2.83 -3.56 6.41
C ALA A 101 1.77 -2.45 6.39
N GLY A 102 0.72 -2.62 5.59
CA GLY A 102 -0.37 -1.66 5.47
C GLY A 102 -1.22 -1.58 6.74
N ARG A 103 -1.49 -2.71 7.41
CA ARG A 103 -2.15 -2.74 8.73
C ARG A 103 -1.33 -2.00 9.78
N SER A 104 -0.03 -2.25 9.84
CA SER A 104 0.87 -1.57 10.79
C SER A 104 0.87 -0.06 10.57
N MET A 105 0.95 0.39 9.32
CA MET A 105 0.89 1.81 8.99
C MET A 105 -0.46 2.44 9.37
N LYS A 106 -1.58 1.77 9.03
CA LYS A 106 -2.93 2.22 9.38
C LYS A 106 -3.12 2.37 10.89
N GLN A 107 -2.58 1.45 11.67
CA GLN A 107 -2.59 1.53 13.13
C GLN A 107 -1.78 2.72 13.65
N GLN A 108 -0.59 2.97 13.08
CA GLN A 108 0.23 4.12 13.47
C GLN A 108 -0.48 5.45 13.15
N VAL A 109 -1.01 5.61 11.94
CA VAL A 109 -1.76 6.81 11.55
C VAL A 109 -2.94 7.04 12.50
N SER A 110 -3.73 6.00 12.78
CA SER A 110 -4.85 6.09 13.72
C SER A 110 -4.42 6.46 15.14
N ALA A 111 -3.27 5.95 15.60
CA ALA A 111 -2.72 6.29 16.91
C ALA A 111 -2.30 7.76 16.98
N TYR A 112 -1.65 8.29 15.93
CA TYR A 112 -1.30 9.70 15.84
C TYR A 112 -2.52 10.61 15.81
N GLU A 113 -3.55 10.27 15.04
CA GLU A 113 -4.81 11.02 15.00
C GLU A 113 -5.50 11.05 16.36
N ARG A 114 -5.51 9.91 17.06
CA ARG A 114 -6.08 9.82 18.41
C ARG A 114 -5.30 10.68 19.40
N ALA A 115 -3.97 10.58 19.43
CA ALA A 115 -3.12 11.37 20.32
C ALA A 115 -3.27 12.88 20.05
N SER A 116 -3.36 13.28 18.78
CA SER A 116 -3.61 14.68 18.39
C SER A 116 -4.96 15.19 18.90
N ARG A 117 -6.00 14.36 18.78
CA ARG A 117 -7.34 14.69 19.30
C ARG A 117 -7.35 14.81 20.82
N GLU A 118 -6.78 13.84 21.53
CA GLU A 118 -6.66 13.85 22.98
C GLU A 118 -5.89 15.07 23.49
N TYR A 119 -4.80 15.45 22.80
CA TYR A 119 -4.06 16.66 23.12
C TYR A 119 -4.90 17.93 22.96
N ARG A 120 -5.67 18.03 21.87
CA ARG A 120 -6.58 19.17 21.65
C ARG A 120 -7.65 19.25 22.73
N GLU A 121 -8.29 18.13 23.05
CA GLU A 121 -9.31 18.04 24.10
C GLU A 121 -8.73 18.40 25.48
N TYR A 122 -7.50 17.99 25.76
CA TYR A 122 -6.78 18.38 26.97
C TYR A 122 -6.58 19.90 27.06
N ILE A 123 -6.13 20.56 25.98
CA ILE A 123 -5.98 22.01 25.96
C ILE A 123 -7.33 22.71 26.11
N GLU A 124 -8.38 22.23 25.43
CA GLU A 124 -9.73 22.77 25.57
C GLU A 124 -10.24 22.67 27.02
N ALA A 125 -10.07 21.51 27.67
CA ALA A 125 -10.42 21.31 29.06
C ALA A 125 -9.62 22.22 30.00
N TRP A 126 -8.31 22.32 29.80
CA TRP A 126 -7.44 23.20 30.61
C TRP A 126 -7.82 24.68 30.48
N VAL A 127 -8.13 25.15 29.26
CA VAL A 127 -8.61 26.52 29.03
C VAL A 127 -9.95 26.75 29.76
N HIS A 128 -10.87 25.78 29.74
CA HIS A 128 -12.11 25.86 30.50
C HIS A 128 -11.86 25.95 32.00
N GLU A 129 -10.98 25.10 32.55
CA GLU A 129 -10.61 25.09 33.96
C GLU A 129 -9.98 26.42 34.41
N VAL A 130 -9.19 27.07 33.56
CA VAL A 130 -8.61 28.40 33.85
C VAL A 130 -9.67 29.51 33.79
N LYS A 131 -10.65 29.42 32.88
CA LYS A 131 -11.71 30.43 32.73
C LYS A 131 -12.74 30.42 33.86
N THR A 132 -13.06 29.26 34.43
CA THR A 132 -14.06 29.14 35.52
C THR A 132 -13.73 29.97 36.77
N PRO A 133 -12.54 29.91 37.38
CA PRO A 133 -12.20 30.73 38.54
C PRO A 133 -12.10 32.22 38.20
N ILE A 134 -11.70 32.60 36.97
CA ILE A 134 -11.70 34.00 36.52
C ILE A 134 -13.13 34.56 36.51
N ALA A 135 -14.07 33.82 35.93
CA ALA A 135 -15.50 34.19 35.93
C ALA A 135 -16.06 34.24 37.36
N SER A 136 -15.73 33.25 38.19
CA SER A 136 -16.14 33.23 39.60
C SER A 136 -15.57 34.42 40.39
N GLY A 137 -14.30 34.78 40.16
CA GLY A 137 -13.65 35.92 40.81
C GLY A 137 -14.29 37.24 40.42
N LYS A 138 -14.64 37.40 39.13
CA LYS A 138 -15.36 38.56 38.63
C LYS A 138 -16.76 38.69 39.25
N LEU A 139 -17.53 37.59 39.32
CA LEU A 139 -18.85 37.58 39.97
C LEU A 139 -18.77 37.91 41.47
N LEU A 140 -17.73 37.45 42.15
CA LEU A 140 -17.53 37.76 43.57
C LEU A 140 -17.18 39.23 43.77
N ALA A 141 -16.42 39.82 42.84
CA ALA A 141 -16.11 41.24 42.82
C ALA A 141 -17.34 42.12 42.56
N GLU A 142 -18.14 41.79 41.54
CA GLU A 142 -19.38 42.50 41.22
C GLU A 142 -20.40 42.48 42.37
N ASN A 143 -20.46 41.38 43.14
CA ASN A 143 -21.37 41.28 44.29
C ASN A 143 -20.87 41.98 45.58
N ASN A 144 -19.59 42.35 45.66
CA ASN A 144 -18.99 42.99 46.85
C ASN A 144 -18.22 44.26 46.44
N PRO A 145 -18.92 45.34 46.06
CA PRO A 145 -18.29 46.54 45.52
C PRO A 145 -17.38 47.22 46.57
N SER A 146 -16.09 47.29 46.26
CA SER A 146 -15.08 48.04 47.00
C SER A 146 -13.96 48.45 46.05
N GLU A 147 -13.23 49.52 46.38
CA GLU A 147 -12.15 50.05 45.53
C GLU A 147 -11.06 49.00 45.25
N GLN A 148 -10.76 48.14 46.22
CA GLN A 148 -9.80 47.02 46.06
C GLN A 148 -10.35 45.91 45.15
N MET A 149 -11.66 45.66 45.23
CA MET A 149 -12.31 44.59 44.47
C MET A 149 -12.52 44.99 43.00
N ASP A 150 -12.78 46.27 42.74
CA ASP A 150 -12.85 46.85 41.39
C ASP A 150 -11.49 46.81 40.70
N ALA A 151 -10.40 47.12 41.42
CA ALA A 151 -9.04 46.98 40.91
C ALA A 151 -8.72 45.51 40.56
N MET A 152 -9.14 44.55 41.41
CA MET A 152 -8.93 43.13 41.16
C MET A 152 -9.77 42.62 39.97
N ALA A 153 -11.01 43.10 39.80
CA ALA A 153 -11.82 42.80 38.63
C ALA A 153 -11.18 43.30 37.33
N SER A 154 -10.57 44.49 37.35
CA SER A 154 -9.85 45.07 36.20
C SER A 154 -8.65 44.20 35.79
N GLU A 155 -7.85 43.72 36.74
CA GLU A 155 -6.74 42.79 36.49
C GLU A 155 -7.21 41.44 35.91
N LEU A 156 -8.32 40.89 36.41
CA LEU A 156 -8.90 39.66 35.87
C LEU A 156 -9.37 39.81 34.41
N THR A 157 -9.87 40.99 34.03
CA THR A 157 -10.21 41.30 32.62
C THR A 157 -8.99 41.39 31.71
N LEU A 158 -7.84 41.85 32.21
CA LEU A 158 -6.58 41.85 31.45
C LEU A 158 -6.13 40.43 31.11
N ILE A 159 -6.35 39.47 32.01
CA ILE A 159 -6.00 38.05 31.81
C ILE A 159 -6.95 37.36 30.82
N HIS A 160 -8.23 37.74 30.80
CA HIS A 160 -9.25 37.13 29.94
C HIS A 160 -9.31 37.72 28.52
N GLY A 161 -8.69 38.88 28.29
CA GLY A 161 -8.84 39.72 27.10
C GLY A 161 -7.74 39.62 26.05
N VAL A 162 -7.38 38.40 25.63
CA VAL A 162 -6.78 38.10 24.31
C VAL A 162 -7.70 37.13 23.57
#